data_AF-A0A3C1P2E8-F1
#
_entry.id   AF-A0A3C1P2E8-F1
#
_cell.length_a   1.000
_cell.length_b   1.000
_cell.length_c   1.000
_cell.angle_alpha   90.00
_cell.angle_beta   90.00
_cell.angle_gamma   90.00
#
_symmetry.space_group_name_H-M   'P 1'
#
loop_
_entity.id
_entity.type
_entity.pdbx_description
1 polymer ?
#
loop_
_entity_poly.entity_id
_entity_poly.type
_entity_poly.pdbx_seq_one_letter_code
_entity_poly.pdbx_strand_id
1 'polypeptide(L)'
;MQIRVPIDDTTTWKLFYSNHAPDGGVWEHQDRPVVYEYKWRDEQGRFITDYIEGQDIMAWVSQGPITDRTQEHLGRSDAGVAMLRKMFKENMKRVADGQDPLGTIREKHEIIPLPCERDKFGAEREFAEAFISMGSMRYSPQKQRLLDLHEDAWAWRESATANA
;
A
#
# COMPACT_ATOMS: atom_id res chain seq x y z
N MET A 1 -1.81 -2.12 -1.77
CA MET A 1 -1.76 -0.79 -2.41
C MET A 1 -1.67 0.27 -1.32
N GLN A 2 -0.87 1.31 -1.52
CA GLN A 2 -0.83 2.48 -0.63
C GLN A 2 -1.45 3.66 -1.37
N ILE A 3 -2.34 4.40 -0.71
CA ILE A 3 -2.96 5.61 -1.26
C ILE A 3 -2.64 6.76 -0.30
N ARG A 4 -2.29 7.92 -0.86
CA ARG A 4 -1.98 9.14 -0.11
C ARG A 4 -2.85 10.25 -0.67
N VAL A 5 -3.76 10.78 0.15
CA VAL A 5 -4.71 11.82 -0.24
C VAL A 5 -4.34 13.11 0.50
N PRO A 6 -3.98 14.20 -0.20
CA PRO A 6 -3.80 15.50 0.44
C PRO A 6 -5.12 15.94 1.09
N ILE A 7 -5.09 16.29 2.37
CA ILE A 7 -6.23 16.92 3.08
C ILE A 7 -6.04 18.44 3.06
N ASP A 8 -4.82 18.87 3.39
CA ASP A 8 -4.38 20.27 3.38
C ASP A 8 -2.88 20.32 3.03
N ASP A 9 -2.25 21.50 3.15
CA ASP A 9 -0.85 21.74 2.80
C ASP A 9 0.16 20.93 3.63
N THR A 10 -0.25 20.42 4.79
CA THR A 10 0.61 19.75 5.78
C THR A 10 0.12 18.38 6.19
N THR A 11 -1.13 18.03 5.88
CA THR A 11 -1.78 16.80 6.29
C THR A 11 -2.10 15.92 5.09
N THR A 12 -1.62 14.68 5.13
CA THR A 12 -1.95 13.65 4.13
C THR A 12 -2.66 12.49 4.80
N TRP A 13 -3.83 12.12 4.28
CA TRP A 13 -4.48 10.88 4.67
C TRP A 13 -3.81 9.70 3.97
N LYS A 14 -3.15 8.83 4.74
CA LYS A 14 -2.52 7.62 4.22
C LYS A 14 -3.42 6.42 4.47
N LEU A 15 -3.78 5.75 3.39
CA LEU A 15 -4.56 4.52 3.39
C LEU A 15 -3.65 3.37 2.96
N PHE A 16 -3.73 2.27 3.71
CA PHE A 16 -3.16 0.99 3.28
C PHE A 16 -4.30 0.06 2.91
N TYR A 17 -4.33 -0.37 1.66
CA TYR A 17 -5.39 -1.22 1.12
C TYR A 17 -4.83 -2.56 0.70
N SER A 18 -5.38 -3.64 1.25
CA SER A 18 -5.13 -5.01 0.83
C SER A 18 -6.45 -5.68 0.43
N ASN A 19 -6.36 -6.58 -0.55
CA ASN A 19 -7.46 -7.45 -0.94
C ASN A 19 -7.04 -8.90 -0.66
N HIS A 20 -7.93 -9.69 -0.07
CA HIS A 20 -7.68 -11.09 0.28
C HIS A 20 -8.74 -11.97 -0.37
N ALA A 21 -8.35 -12.63 -1.47
CA ALA A 21 -9.17 -13.56 -2.23
C ALA A 21 -8.29 -14.72 -2.73
N PRO A 22 -7.73 -15.55 -1.82
CA PRO A 22 -6.85 -16.64 -2.20
C PRO A 22 -7.63 -17.76 -2.90
N ASP A 23 -7.06 -18.37 -3.95
CA ASP A 23 -7.68 -19.55 -4.57
C ASP A 23 -7.94 -20.66 -3.53
N GLY A 24 -9.14 -21.24 -3.55
CA GLY A 24 -9.60 -22.24 -2.58
C GLY A 24 -10.24 -21.66 -1.31
N GLY A 25 -10.11 -20.36 -1.07
CA GLY A 25 -10.76 -19.71 0.06
C GLY A 25 -12.27 -19.53 -0.14
N VAL A 26 -13.00 -19.37 0.97
CA VAL A 26 -14.41 -18.98 0.97
C VAL A 26 -14.52 -17.61 1.60
N TRP A 27 -14.93 -16.60 0.82
CA TRP A 27 -15.16 -15.24 1.29
C TRP A 27 -16.55 -14.75 0.94
N GLU A 28 -17.08 -13.87 1.79
CA GLU A 28 -18.37 -13.22 1.54
C GLU A 28 -18.15 -12.00 0.65
N HIS A 29 -19.17 -11.68 -0.15
CA HIS A 29 -19.19 -10.42 -0.86
C HIS A 29 -19.19 -9.24 0.12
N GLN A 30 -18.35 -8.23 -0.14
CA GLN A 30 -18.28 -7.01 0.64
C GLN A 30 -18.61 -5.82 -0.26
N ASP A 31 -19.71 -5.11 0.04
CA ASP A 31 -20.07 -3.88 -0.69
C ASP A 31 -19.08 -2.73 -0.41
N ARG A 32 -18.42 -2.77 0.75
CA ARG A 32 -17.45 -1.77 1.19
C ARG A 32 -16.29 -2.43 1.94
N PRO A 33 -15.06 -1.87 1.82
CA PRO A 33 -13.94 -2.35 2.59
C PRO A 33 -14.15 -2.08 4.08
N VAL A 34 -13.57 -2.93 4.93
CA VAL A 34 -13.50 -2.67 6.37
C VAL A 34 -12.40 -1.66 6.63
N VAL A 35 -12.79 -0.53 7.21
CA VAL A 35 -11.90 0.59 7.52
C VAL A 35 -11.55 0.57 9.00
N TYR A 36 -10.26 0.67 9.31
CA TYR A 36 -9.75 0.74 10.66
C TYR A 36 -8.48 1.59 10.68
N GLU A 37 -8.18 2.16 11.84
CA GLU A 37 -6.92 2.86 12.07
C GLU A 37 -5.89 1.90 12.67
N TYR A 38 -4.64 2.03 12.23
CA TYR A 38 -3.51 1.31 12.81
C TYR A 38 -2.59 2.30 13.53
N LYS A 39 -2.09 1.89 14.71
CA LYS A 39 -1.28 2.76 15.56
C LYS A 39 0.13 2.91 15.00
N TRP A 40 0.61 4.14 14.87
CA TRP A 40 1.99 4.46 14.49
C TRP A 40 2.75 5.23 15.58
N ARG A 41 2.08 5.58 16.68
CA ARG A 41 2.67 6.09 17.92
C ARG A 41 2.22 5.27 19.12
N ASP A 42 3.10 5.09 20.09
CA ASP A 42 2.79 4.48 21.37
C ASP A 42 2.18 5.49 22.37
N GLU A 43 1.84 5.03 23.57
CA GLU A 43 1.25 5.86 24.63
C GLU A 43 2.17 6.98 25.13
N GLN A 44 3.48 6.85 24.90
CA GLN A 44 4.49 7.86 25.23
C GLN A 44 4.77 8.81 24.05
N GLY A 45 4.06 8.65 22.94
CA GLY A 45 4.21 9.46 21.72
C GLY A 45 5.41 9.06 20.84
N ARG A 46 6.10 7.96 21.15
CA ARG A 46 7.24 7.46 20.35
C ARG A 46 6.71 6.73 19.12
N PHE A 47 7.48 6.76 18.02
CA PHE A 47 7.15 6.02 16.81
C PHE A 47 7.16 4.51 17.07
N ILE A 48 6.13 3.83 16.59
CA ILE A 48 6.09 2.36 16.56
C ILE A 48 6.78 1.92 15.27
N THR A 49 7.94 1.26 15.39
CA THR A 49 8.79 0.85 14.25
C THR A 49 9.01 -0.66 14.17
N ASP A 50 8.24 -1.44 14.92
CA ASP A 50 8.28 -2.91 14.91
C ASP A 50 7.54 -3.53 13.70
N TYR A 51 7.07 -2.71 12.76
CA TYR A 51 6.41 -3.11 11.53
C TYR A 51 6.71 -2.13 10.39
N ILE A 52 6.61 -2.62 9.15
CA ILE A 52 7.06 -1.93 7.93
C ILE A 52 6.39 -0.56 7.79
N GLU A 53 5.07 -0.49 7.87
CA GLU A 53 4.37 0.79 7.69
C GLU A 53 4.67 1.78 8.82
N GLY A 54 4.99 1.30 10.02
CA GLY A 54 5.43 2.14 11.14
C GLY A 54 6.79 2.80 10.86
N GLN A 55 7.73 2.04 10.31
CA GLN A 55 9.04 2.54 9.88
C GLN A 55 8.90 3.59 8.77
N ASP A 56 8.07 3.31 7.77
CA ASP A 56 7.77 4.26 6.68
C ASP A 56 7.17 5.57 7.21
N ILE A 57 6.18 5.48 8.10
CA ILE A 57 5.53 6.66 8.69
C ILE A 57 6.51 7.48 9.52
N MET A 58 7.39 6.82 10.29
CA MET A 58 8.46 7.49 11.02
C MET A 58 9.36 8.28 10.06
N ALA A 59 9.78 7.67 8.95
CA ALA A 59 10.61 8.32 7.96
C ALA A 59 9.91 9.51 7.27
N TRP A 60 8.59 9.46 7.07
CA TRP A 60 7.85 10.59 6.50
C TRP A 60 7.68 11.73 7.50
N VAL A 61 7.20 11.42 8.71
CA VAL A 61 6.84 12.44 9.70
C VAL A 61 8.09 13.14 10.27
N SER A 62 9.22 12.43 10.39
CA SER A 62 10.46 13.01 10.91
C SER A 62 11.07 14.08 10.00
N GLN A 63 10.69 14.15 8.73
CA GLN A 63 11.14 15.20 7.79
C GLN A 63 10.45 16.56 8.02
N GLY A 64 9.45 16.60 8.91
CA GLY A 64 8.63 17.78 9.19
C GLY A 64 7.47 17.98 8.20
N PRO A 65 6.53 18.90 8.50
CA PRO A 65 5.35 19.14 7.67
C PRO A 65 5.68 19.58 6.24
N ILE A 66 6.67 20.46 6.10
CA ILE A 66 7.22 20.92 4.82
C ILE A 66 8.74 20.99 4.97
N THR A 67 9.44 20.10 4.28
CA THR A 67 10.92 20.07 4.29
C THR A 67 11.47 21.07 3.29
N ASP A 68 12.44 21.90 3.70
CA ASP A 68 13.23 22.71 2.77
C ASP A 68 14.13 21.82 1.90
N ARG A 69 13.77 21.69 0.63
CA ARG A 69 14.51 20.84 -0.34
C ARG A 69 15.63 21.60 -1.06
N THR A 70 15.87 22.88 -0.76
CA THR A 70 16.98 23.64 -1.38
C THR A 70 18.34 23.14 -0.93
N GLN A 71 18.41 22.52 0.25
CA GLN A 71 19.62 21.96 0.85
C GLN A 71 19.73 20.43 0.66
N GLU A 72 18.83 19.83 -0.12
CA GLU A 72 18.79 18.38 -0.28
C GLU A 72 19.84 17.90 -1.29
N HIS A 73 20.66 16.93 -0.88
CA HIS A 73 21.68 16.30 -1.72
C HIS A 73 21.26 14.89 -2.10
N LEU A 74 20.66 14.75 -3.30
CA LEU A 74 20.25 13.45 -3.82
C LEU A 74 21.45 12.61 -4.26
N GLY A 75 21.48 11.35 -3.83
CA GLY A 75 22.48 10.36 -4.22
C GLY A 75 22.11 9.61 -5.49
N ARG A 76 22.98 8.67 -5.91
CA ARG A 76 22.74 7.83 -7.10
C ARG A 76 21.47 6.98 -6.99
N SER A 77 21.14 6.52 -5.79
CA SER A 77 19.92 5.75 -5.49
C SER A 77 18.63 6.56 -5.67
N ASP A 78 18.71 7.89 -5.65
CA ASP A 78 17.55 8.78 -5.71
C ASP A 78 17.16 9.20 -7.14
N ALA A 79 17.71 8.53 -8.16
CA ALA A 79 17.40 8.81 -9.56
C ALA A 79 15.89 8.79 -9.83
N GLY A 80 15.16 7.83 -9.23
CA GLY A 80 13.70 7.75 -9.33
C GLY A 80 12.98 8.94 -8.70
N VAL A 81 13.48 9.46 -7.57
CA VAL A 81 12.94 10.66 -6.92
C VAL A 81 13.12 11.89 -7.81
N ALA A 82 14.31 12.05 -8.40
CA ALA A 82 14.60 13.14 -9.33
C ALA A 82 13.69 13.08 -10.57
N MET A 83 13.53 11.90 -11.16
CA MET A 83 12.64 11.69 -12.32
C MET A 83 11.18 12.00 -11.98
N LEU A 84 10.67 11.49 -10.85
CA LEU A 84 9.30 11.71 -10.42
C LEU A 84 9.00 13.20 -10.20
N ARG A 85 9.92 13.93 -9.53
CA ARG A 85 9.77 15.37 -9.29
C ARG A 85 9.80 16.18 -10.57
N LYS A 86 10.67 15.81 -11.53
CA LYS A 86 10.72 16.44 -12.86
C LYS A 86 9.37 16.25 -13.58
N MET A 87 8.86 15.02 -13.61
CA MET A 87 7.57 14.71 -14.20
C MET A 87 6.44 15.53 -13.57
N PHE A 88 6.37 15.66 -12.24
CA PHE A 88 5.33 16.46 -11.60
C PHE A 88 5.41 17.95 -11.97
N LYS A 89 6.61 18.55 -11.97
CA LYS A 89 6.78 19.95 -12.37
C LYS A 89 6.36 20.19 -13.83
N GLU A 90 6.70 19.28 -14.73
CA GLU A 90 6.27 19.36 -16.13
C GLU A 90 4.75 19.25 -16.27
N ASN A 91 4.11 18.37 -15.52
CA ASN A 91 2.64 18.23 -15.54
C ASN A 91 1.91 19.41 -14.90
N MET A 92 2.43 19.98 -13.82
CA MET A 92 1.91 21.22 -13.25
C MET A 92 1.98 22.36 -14.28
N LYS A 93 3.07 22.46 -15.03
CA LYS A 93 3.20 23.44 -16.12
C LYS A 93 2.15 23.22 -17.21
N ARG A 94 1.94 21.98 -17.67
CA ARG A 94 0.88 21.64 -18.64
C ARG A 94 -0.48 22.11 -18.18
N VAL A 95 -0.84 21.81 -16.94
CA VAL A 95 -2.12 22.24 -16.34
C VAL A 95 -2.24 23.76 -16.32
N ALA A 96 -1.19 24.47 -15.89
CA ALA A 96 -1.18 25.94 -15.89
C ALA A 96 -1.33 26.53 -17.29
N ASP A 97 -0.82 25.84 -18.31
CA ASP A 97 -0.95 26.20 -19.73
C ASP A 97 -2.30 25.74 -20.33
N GLY A 98 -3.23 25.22 -19.52
CA GLY A 98 -4.56 24.76 -19.94
C GLY A 98 -4.57 23.39 -20.65
N GLN A 99 -3.50 22.61 -20.50
CA GLN A 99 -3.33 21.30 -21.13
C GLN A 99 -3.58 20.16 -20.14
N ASP A 100 -3.88 18.97 -20.69
CA ASP A 100 -4.08 17.78 -19.88
C ASP A 100 -2.74 17.26 -19.31
N PRO A 101 -2.67 16.94 -18.00
CA PRO A 101 -1.54 16.23 -17.43
C PRO A 101 -1.56 14.75 -17.83
N LEU A 102 -0.39 14.10 -17.68
CA LEU A 102 -0.25 12.65 -17.77
C LEU A 102 -1.25 11.95 -16.84
N GLY A 103 -1.85 10.88 -17.35
CA GLY A 103 -2.88 10.13 -16.64
C GLY A 103 -4.31 10.64 -16.82
N THR A 104 -4.53 11.71 -17.59
CA THR A 104 -5.87 12.15 -17.96
C THR A 104 -6.46 11.19 -19.00
N ILE A 105 -7.46 10.41 -18.61
CA ILE A 105 -8.15 9.44 -19.46
C ILE A 105 -9.62 9.86 -19.55
N ARG A 106 -10.09 10.17 -20.76
CA ARG A 106 -11.47 10.65 -21.03
C ARG A 106 -12.33 9.62 -21.76
N GLU A 107 -11.68 8.68 -22.43
CA GLU A 107 -12.31 7.60 -23.17
C GLU A 107 -11.68 6.26 -22.77
N LYS A 108 -12.38 5.17 -23.05
CA LYS A 108 -11.86 3.83 -22.78
C LYS A 108 -10.66 3.56 -23.68
N HIS A 109 -9.55 3.11 -23.10
CA HIS A 109 -8.36 2.69 -23.83
C HIS A 109 -8.03 1.22 -23.58
N GLU A 110 -7.12 0.68 -24.39
CA GLU A 110 -6.57 -0.66 -24.20
C GLU A 110 -5.85 -0.76 -22.85
N ILE A 111 -6.03 -1.90 -22.17
CA ILE A 111 -5.36 -2.18 -20.91
C ILE A 111 -4.04 -2.87 -21.24
N ILE A 112 -2.93 -2.26 -20.86
CA ILE A 112 -1.61 -2.88 -20.95
C ILE A 112 -1.38 -3.65 -19.64
N PRO A 113 -1.36 -5.00 -19.65
CA PRO A 113 -1.03 -5.76 -18.46
C PRO A 113 0.47 -5.63 -18.18
N LEU A 114 0.81 -4.95 -17.09
CA LEU A 114 2.18 -4.93 -16.61
C LEU A 114 2.49 -6.25 -15.88
N PRO A 115 3.75 -6.73 -15.90
CA PRO A 115 4.18 -7.88 -15.12
C PRO A 115 4.27 -7.49 -13.64
N CYS A 116 3.11 -7.33 -13.00
CA CYS A 116 3.00 -7.13 -11.56
C CYS A 116 2.92 -8.49 -10.85
N GLU A 117 3.35 -8.52 -9.59
CA GLU A 117 3.15 -9.66 -8.69
C GLU A 117 1.65 -10.03 -8.67
N ARG A 118 1.33 -11.26 -9.07
CA ARG A 118 -0.07 -11.74 -9.21
C ARG A 118 -0.57 -12.44 -7.95
N ASP A 119 0.32 -13.15 -7.26
CA ASP A 119 -0.04 -13.93 -6.08
C ASP A 119 0.84 -13.54 -4.89
N LYS A 120 0.51 -12.39 -4.29
CA LYS A 120 1.25 -11.85 -3.16
C LYS A 120 1.15 -12.72 -1.90
N PHE A 121 0.07 -13.47 -1.74
CA PHE A 121 -0.23 -14.20 -0.49
C PHE A 121 -0.19 -15.72 -0.63
N GLY A 122 -0.13 -16.23 -1.86
CA GLY A 122 -0.15 -17.67 -2.12
C GLY A 122 1.20 -18.28 -2.48
N ALA A 123 2.30 -17.50 -2.46
CA ALA A 123 3.65 -18.01 -2.67
C ALA A 123 4.13 -18.90 -1.51
N GLU A 124 3.82 -18.51 -0.26
CA GLU A 124 4.22 -19.22 0.96
C GLU A 124 3.12 -19.08 2.02
N ARG A 125 2.82 -20.17 2.74
CA ARG A 125 1.77 -20.24 3.78
C ARG A 125 2.00 -19.19 4.86
N GLU A 126 3.24 -19.14 5.34
CA GLU A 126 3.67 -18.31 6.46
C GLU A 126 3.65 -16.82 6.10
N PHE A 127 3.74 -16.48 4.82
CA PHE A 127 3.78 -15.08 4.39
C PHE A 127 2.45 -14.37 4.66
N ALA A 128 1.32 -15.02 4.41
CA ALA A 128 0.00 -14.45 4.70
C ALA A 128 -0.18 -14.19 6.20
N GLU A 129 0.17 -15.16 7.04
CA GLU A 129 0.12 -15.03 8.50
C GLU A 129 1.04 -13.90 8.99
N ALA A 130 2.29 -13.89 8.54
CA ALA A 130 3.28 -12.87 8.89
C ALA A 130 2.78 -11.47 8.51
N PHE A 131 2.21 -11.32 7.31
CA PHE A 131 1.65 -10.05 6.84
C PHE A 131 0.47 -9.58 7.70
N ILE A 132 -0.44 -10.50 8.04
CA ILE A 132 -1.64 -10.19 8.85
C ILE A 132 -1.27 -9.89 10.31
N SER A 133 -0.31 -10.62 10.87
CA SER A 133 0.01 -10.57 12.30
C SER A 133 1.12 -9.59 12.66
N MET A 134 2.09 -9.36 11.78
CA MET A 134 3.23 -8.48 12.06
C MET A 134 3.11 -7.11 11.39
N GLY A 135 2.24 -6.95 10.39
CA GLY A 135 2.01 -5.68 9.69
C GLY A 135 0.96 -4.80 10.35
N SER A 136 0.52 -3.77 9.61
CA SER A 136 -0.59 -2.89 10.01
C SER A 136 -1.93 -3.63 10.22
N MET A 137 -2.08 -4.82 9.64
CA MET A 137 -3.29 -5.64 9.74
C MET A 137 -3.54 -6.24 11.12
N ARG A 138 -2.55 -6.21 12.02
CA ARG A 138 -2.73 -6.65 13.42
C ARG A 138 -3.79 -5.85 14.18
N TYR A 139 -4.12 -4.65 13.70
CA TYR A 139 -5.16 -3.78 14.23
C TYR A 139 -6.52 -3.97 13.55
N SER A 140 -6.62 -4.84 12.54
CA SER A 140 -7.87 -5.09 11.82
C SER A 140 -8.88 -5.79 12.74
N PRO A 141 -10.15 -5.32 12.78
CA PRO A 141 -11.20 -6.04 13.50
C PRO A 141 -11.54 -7.39 12.85
N GLN A 142 -11.07 -7.64 11.62
CA GLN A 142 -11.25 -8.88 10.89
C GLN A 142 -9.99 -9.76 10.88
N LYS A 143 -9.00 -9.47 11.73
CA LYS A 143 -7.71 -10.19 11.75
C LYS A 143 -7.89 -11.71 11.76
N GLN A 144 -8.65 -12.25 12.71
CA GLN A 144 -8.81 -13.70 12.86
C GLN A 144 -9.48 -14.32 11.63
N ARG A 145 -10.57 -13.71 11.15
CA ARG A 145 -11.25 -14.15 9.92
C ARG A 145 -10.33 -14.20 8.71
N LEU A 146 -9.39 -13.25 8.59
CA LEU A 146 -8.42 -13.25 7.49
C LEU A 146 -7.37 -14.35 7.66
N LEU A 147 -6.92 -14.64 8.89
CA LEU A 147 -6.03 -15.79 9.15
C LEU A 147 -6.72 -17.10 8.75
N ASP A 148 -7.95 -17.31 9.22
CA ASP A 148 -8.74 -18.51 8.92
C ASP A 148 -8.94 -18.69 7.41
N LEU A 149 -9.23 -17.60 6.68
CA LEU A 149 -9.37 -17.61 5.22
C LEU A 149 -8.12 -18.13 4.49
N HIS A 150 -6.92 -17.69 4.91
CA HIS A 150 -5.68 -18.11 4.26
C HIS A 150 -5.28 -19.53 4.66
N GLU A 151 -5.56 -19.94 5.89
CA GLU A 151 -5.34 -21.31 6.36
C GLU A 151 -6.25 -22.32 5.63
N ASP A 152 -7.55 -22.02 5.52
CA ASP A 152 -8.52 -22.85 4.79
C ASP A 152 -8.14 -22.96 3.30
N ALA A 153 -7.75 -21.84 2.68
CA ALA A 153 -7.30 -21.82 1.29
C ALA A 153 -6.03 -22.66 1.09
N TRP A 154 -5.11 -22.64 2.05
CA TRP A 154 -3.90 -23.46 2.00
C TRP A 154 -4.22 -24.96 2.13
N ALA A 155 -5.06 -25.34 3.10
CA ALA A 155 -5.50 -26.72 3.28
C ALA A 155 -6.19 -27.27 2.02
N TRP A 156 -7.00 -26.43 1.35
CA TRP A 156 -7.59 -26.78 0.06
C TRP A 156 -6.53 -27.05 -1.01
N ARG A 157 -5.51 -26.19 -1.13
CA ARG A 157 -4.41 -26.36 -2.10
C ARG A 157 -3.65 -27.67 -1.88
N GLU A 158 -3.31 -27.99 -0.63
CA GLU A 158 -2.64 -29.25 -0.28
C GLU A 158 -3.49 -30.47 -0.67
N SER A 159 -4.81 -30.40 -0.45
CA SER A 159 -5.72 -31.47 -0.85
C SER A 159 -5.84 -31.60 -2.38
N ALA A 160 -5.76 -30.48 -3.12
CA ALA A 160 -5.85 -30.47 -4.57
C ALA A 160 -4.58 -31.01 -5.23
N THR A 161 -3.39 -30.70 -4.69
CA THR A 161 -2.12 -31.29 -5.16
C THR A 161 -1.96 -32.76 -4.78
N ALA A 162 -2.48 -33.19 -3.63
CA ALA A 162 -2.45 -34.60 -3.23
C ALA A 162 -3.35 -35.51 -4.11
N ASN A 163 -4.35 -34.94 -4.78
CA ASN A 163 -5.30 -35.65 -5.65
C ASN A 163 -4.98 -35.52 -7.16
N ALA A 164 -3.88 -34.87 -7.53
CA ALA A 164 -3.42 -34.66 -8.90
C ALA A 164 -2.24 -35.58 -9.25
#